data_AF-A0A4Q3Y200-F1
#
_entry.id   AF-A0A4Q3Y200-F1
#
_cell.length_a   1.000
_cell.length_b   1.000
_cell.length_c   1.000
_cell.angle_alpha   90.00
_cell.angle_beta   90.00
_cell.angle_gamma   90.00
#
_symmetry.space_group_name_H-M   'P 1'
#
loop_
_entity.id
_entity.type
_entity.pdbx_description
1 polymer ?
#
loop_
_entity_poly.entity_id
_entity_poly.type
_entity_poly.pdbx_seq_one_letter_code
_entity_poly.pdbx_strand_id
1 'polypeptide(L)' 'ADEGLKPDETRSFVENAFRDGGIPTGGTAITKILPPVSRFSTNNHHAAKKQSVLDKLAAFFERYFGLS' A
#
# COMPACT_ATOMS: atom_id res chain seq x y z
N ALA A 1 -12.28 -8.25 -1.03
CA ALA A 1 -11.22 -9.22 -1.37
C ALA A 1 -9.96 -8.84 -0.59
N ASP A 2 -9.58 -9.68 0.37
CA ASP A 2 -8.35 -9.54 1.14
C ASP A 2 -7.13 -9.68 0.23
N GLU A 3 -6.31 -8.64 0.17
CA GLU A 3 -5.18 -8.52 -0.76
C GLU A 3 -3.98 -9.41 -0.38
N GLY A 4 -4.06 -10.11 0.77
CA GLY A 4 -2.97 -10.93 1.31
C GLY A 4 -1.73 -10.09 1.66
N LEU A 5 -1.96 -8.87 2.15
CA LEU A 5 -0.88 -7.95 2.53
C LEU A 5 -0.15 -8.47 3.77
N LYS A 6 1.13 -8.14 3.87
CA LYS A 6 1.90 -8.41 5.09
C LYS A 6 1.44 -7.43 6.17
N PRO A 7 0.82 -7.90 7.28
CA PRO A 7 0.20 -7.02 8.26
C PRO A 7 1.22 -6.12 8.95
N ASP A 8 2.38 -6.65 9.33
CA ASP A 8 3.42 -5.88 10.04
C ASP A 8 4.00 -4.77 9.16
N GLU A 9 4.36 -5.10 7.92
CA GLU A 9 4.92 -4.12 6.99
C GLU A 9 3.88 -3.06 6.60
N THR A 10 2.61 -3.47 6.44
CA THR A 10 1.50 -2.56 6.16
C THR A 10 1.29 -1.58 7.31
N ARG A 11 1.39 -2.05 8.56
CA ARG A 11 1.28 -1.21 9.75
C ARG A 11 2.39 -0.15 9.78
N SER A 12 3.65 -0.56 9.60
CA SER A 12 4.77 0.39 9.56
C SER A 12 4.65 1.38 8.39
N PHE A 13 4.14 0.94 7.25
CA PHE A 13 3.90 1.81 6.10
C PHE A 13 2.85 2.89 6.40
N VAL A 14 1.73 2.49 7.02
CA VAL A 14 0.68 3.43 7.43
C VAL A 14 1.18 4.37 8.52
N GLU A 15 1.90 3.88 9.53
CA GLU A 15 2.51 4.72 10.58
C GLU A 15 3.46 5.77 10.00
N ASN A 16 4.30 5.39 9.03
CA ASN A 16 5.17 6.35 8.35
C ASN A 16 4.35 7.35 7.54
N ALA A 17 3.28 6.94 6.87
CA ALA A 17 2.41 7.85 6.14
C ALA A 17 1.73 8.89 7.05
N PHE A 18 1.26 8.48 8.23
CA PHE A 18 0.71 9.41 9.23
C PHE A 18 1.77 10.34 9.81
N ARG A 19 2.99 9.83 10.05
CA ARG A 19 4.13 10.64 10.51
C ARG A 19 4.54 11.69 9.47
N ASP A 20 4.62 11.29 8.21
CA ASP A 20 5.08 12.13 7.10
C ASP A 20 3.95 13.02 6.55
N GLY A 21 2.71 12.83 7.00
CA GLY A 21 1.54 13.59 6.57
C GLY A 21 1.02 13.24 5.17
N GLY A 22 1.41 12.08 4.63
CA GLY A 22 0.96 11.63 3.32
C GLY A 22 1.42 10.21 2.99
N ILE A 23 0.66 9.51 2.14
CA ILE A 23 1.05 8.18 1.67
C ILE A 23 2.14 8.30 0.60
N PRO A 24 3.30 7.63 0.76
CA PRO A 24 4.31 7.57 -0.28
C PRO A 24 3.81 6.71 -1.45
N THR A 25 3.30 7.39 -2.49
CA THR A 25 2.84 6.77 -3.75
C THR A 25 4.02 6.42 -4.68
N GLY A 26 5.15 7.11 -4.50
CA GLY A 26 6.42 6.89 -5.20
C GLY A 26 7.36 5.91 -4.49
N GLY A 27 8.25 5.29 -5.27
CA GLY A 27 9.33 4.44 -4.74
C GLY A 27 8.94 2.99 -4.45
N THR A 28 9.82 2.30 -3.72
CA THR A 28 9.75 0.86 -3.42
C THR A 28 9.12 0.55 -2.05
N ALA A 29 8.67 1.57 -1.32
CA ALA A 29 8.06 1.39 0.00
C ALA A 29 6.81 0.49 -0.07
N ILE A 30 5.93 0.71 -1.06
CA ILE A 30 4.75 -0.12 -1.25
C ILE A 30 5.07 -1.55 -1.75
N THR A 31 6.19 -1.73 -2.44
CA THR A 31 6.59 -3.09 -2.87
C THR A 31 7.03 -3.96 -1.70
N LYS A 32 7.35 -3.37 -0.54
CA LYS A 32 7.68 -4.11 0.69
C LYS A 32 6.42 -4.79 1.28
N ILE A 33 5.33 -4.02 1.38
CA ILE A 33 4.05 -4.47 1.97
C ILE A 33 3.29 -5.46 1.09
N LEU A 34 3.53 -5.41 -0.22
CA LEU A 34 2.95 -6.34 -1.17
C LEU A 34 3.60 -7.73 -1.03
N PRO A 35 2.83 -8.82 -1.18
CA PRO A 35 3.41 -10.15 -1.25
C PRO A 35 4.37 -10.24 -2.46
N PRO A 36 5.45 -11.04 -2.37
CA PRO A 36 6.36 -11.25 -3.48
C PRO A 36 5.59 -11.92 -4.63
N VAL A 37 5.24 -11.14 -5.65
CA VAL A 37 4.64 -11.67 -6.87
C VAL A 37 5.71 -11.78 -7.95
N SER A 38 5.60 -12.81 -8.77
CA SER A 38 6.58 -13.08 -9.82
C SER A 38 6.67 -11.91 -10.80
N ARG A 39 7.90 -11.39 -10.98
CA ARG A 39 8.24 -10.31 -11.93
C ARG A 39 7.99 -10.71 -13.39
N PHE A 40 7.84 -12.00 -13.65
CA PHE A 40 7.63 -12.58 -14.99
C PHE A 40 6.18 -13.02 -15.24
N SER A 41 5.23 -12.64 -14.38
CA SER A 41 3.82 -12.88 -14.69
C SER A 41 3.41 -12.03 -15.88
N THR A 42 3.07 -12.68 -16.99
CA THR A 42 2.66 -12.09 -18.29
C THR A 42 1.51 -11.07 -18.19
N ASN A 43 0.78 -11.02 -17.06
CA ASN A 43 -0.50 -10.34 -16.99
C ASN A 43 -0.55 -9.11 -16.06
N ASN A 44 0.57 -8.41 -15.85
CA ASN A 44 0.64 -7.12 -15.15
C ASN A 44 -0.04 -7.06 -13.76
N HIS A 45 -0.23 -8.22 -13.12
CA HIS A 45 -0.92 -8.36 -11.83
C HIS A 45 -0.28 -7.51 -10.72
N HIS A 46 1.04 -7.31 -10.80
CA HIS A 46 1.77 -6.53 -9.81
C HIS A 46 1.38 -5.05 -9.83
N ALA A 47 1.19 -4.47 -11.03
CA ALA A 47 0.80 -3.06 -11.16
C ALA A 47 -0.66 -2.86 -10.73
N ALA A 48 -1.56 -3.74 -11.16
CA ALA A 48 -2.97 -3.71 -10.78
C ALA A 48 -3.14 -3.86 -9.26
N LYS A 49 -2.40 -4.78 -8.64
CA LYS A 49 -2.43 -5.01 -7.18
C LYS A 49 -1.81 -3.86 -6.39
N LYS A 50 -0.73 -3.26 -6.91
CA LYS A 50 -0.17 -2.04 -6.34
C LYS A 50 -1.20 -0.93 -6.35
N GLN A 51 -1.90 -0.73 -7.47
CA GLN A 51 -2.90 0.32 -7.58
C GLN A 51 -4.09 0.09 -6.62
N SER A 52 -4.66 -1.12 -6.58
CA SER A 52 -5.78 -1.41 -5.68
C SER A 52 -5.43 -1.22 -4.20
N VAL A 53 -4.20 -1.56 -3.82
CA VAL A 53 -3.70 -1.38 -2.45
C VAL A 53 -3.45 0.10 -2.15
N LEU A 54 -2.89 0.86 -3.10
CA LEU A 54 -2.77 2.32 -2.95
C LEU A 54 -4.13 2.97 -2.74
N ASP A 55 -5.11 2.64 -3.57
CA ASP A 55 -6.44 3.26 -3.52
C ASP A 55 -7.12 2.96 -2.16
N LYS A 56 -6.98 1.73 -1.65
CA LYS A 56 -7.49 1.34 -0.33
C LYS A 56 -6.78 2.07 0.81
N LEU A 57 -5.44 2.16 0.75
CA LEU A 57 -4.67 2.85 1.77
C LEU A 57 -4.94 4.36 1.74
N ALA A 58 -5.06 4.96 0.56
CA ALA A 58 -5.41 6.36 0.39
C ALA A 58 -6.79 6.66 0.98
N ALA A 59 -7.81 5.85 0.64
CA ALA A 59 -9.14 5.99 1.22
C ALA A 59 -9.14 5.80 2.75
N PHE A 60 -8.34 4.88 3.28
CA PHE A 60 -8.15 4.72 4.72
C PHE A 60 -7.49 5.96 5.33
N PHE A 61 -6.40 6.43 4.75
CA PHE A 61 -5.68 7.60 5.22
C PHE A 61 -6.57 8.84 5.20
N GLU A 62 -7.22 9.18 4.09
CA GLU A 62 -8.16 10.31 4.00
C GLU A 62 -9.27 10.23 5.04
N ARG A 63 -9.80 9.03 5.31
CA ARG A 63 -10.82 8.83 6.33
C ARG A 63 -10.34 9.14 7.75
N TYR A 64 -9.06 8.98 8.07
CA TYR A 64 -8.54 9.19 9.42
C TYR A 64 -7.65 10.44 9.55
N PHE A 65 -7.15 10.99 8.44
CA PHE A 65 -6.19 12.08 8.39
C PHE A 65 -6.79 13.48 8.63
N GLY A 66 -8.09 13.60 8.77
CA GLY A 66 -8.78 14.86 9.09
C GLY A 66 -9.79 14.76 10.24
N LEU A 67 -9.76 13.64 10.97
CA LEU A 67 -10.70 13.34 12.06
C LEU A 67 -10.10 13.64 13.45
N SER A 68 -9.05 14.48 13.50
CA SER A 68 -8.48 15.02 14.75
C SER A 68 -9.37 16.08 15.38
#